data_AF-A0A545AH94-F1
#
_entry.id   AF-A0A545AH94-F1
#
_cell.length_a   1.000
_cell.length_b   1.000
_cell.length_c   1.000
_cell.angle_alpha   90.00
_cell.angle_beta   90.00
_cell.angle_gamma   90.00
#
_symmetry.space_group_name_H-M   'P 1'
#
loop_
_entity.id
_entity.type
_entity.pdbx_description
1 polymer ?
#
loop_
_entity_poly.entity_id
_entity_poly.type
_entity_poly.pdbx_seq_one_letter_code
_entity_poly.pdbx_strand_id
1 'polypeptide(L)'
;MAELLRTHPLESRADALAAAGITVEPYVAMTNVRGEPPVAANTWADVDGGRAIWLGPDEWLLTSADEAPEDLETRTGGTDVSAQRITLRLAGARARDLLAGGCAIDLHPRVFGPGQCVQTRLAQAAVVLLREEDEYVVLVRSSFAGYLADWLLDAAAEYR
;
A
#
# COMPACT_ATOMS: atom_id res chain seq x y z
N MET A 1 3.64 19.40 -19.04
CA MET A 1 3.06 18.21 -18.39
C MET A 1 3.30 17.02 -19.27
N ALA A 2 4.49 16.43 -19.18
CA ALA A 2 4.73 15.14 -19.78
C ALA A 2 3.88 14.14 -19.01
N GLU A 3 2.92 13.55 -19.70
CA GLU A 3 2.30 12.29 -19.29
C GLU A 3 3.44 11.26 -19.26
N LEU A 4 4.21 11.27 -18.17
CA LEU A 4 5.14 10.21 -17.83
C LEU A 4 4.28 8.96 -17.85
N LEU A 5 4.44 8.14 -18.87
CA LEU A 5 3.87 6.80 -18.95
C LEU A 5 4.13 6.16 -17.58
N ARG A 6 3.08 6.10 -16.75
CA ARG A 6 3.12 5.52 -15.40
C ARG A 6 3.19 4.00 -15.56
N THR A 7 4.19 3.51 -16.28
CA THR A 7 4.44 2.09 -16.44
C THR A 7 4.87 1.58 -15.08
N HIS A 8 4.01 0.75 -14.50
CA HIS A 8 4.31 0.06 -13.26
C HIS A 8 4.64 -1.40 -13.58
N PRO A 9 5.44 -2.09 -12.75
CA PRO A 9 5.87 -3.48 -13.02
C PRO A 9 4.72 -4.49 -13.14
N LEU A 10 3.50 -4.10 -12.77
CA LEU A 10 2.28 -4.91 -12.84
C LEU A 10 1.39 -4.66 -14.07
N GLU A 11 1.83 -3.86 -15.04
CA GLU A 11 0.96 -3.46 -16.17
C GLU A 11 0.45 -4.69 -16.93
N SER A 12 1.31 -5.68 -17.18
CA SER A 12 0.95 -6.95 -17.83
C SER A 12 0.04 -7.86 -17.00
N ARG A 13 -0.25 -7.51 -15.75
CA ARG A 13 -1.05 -8.30 -14.78
C ARG A 13 -2.32 -7.59 -14.34
N ALA A 14 -2.51 -6.33 -14.74
CA ALA A 14 -3.60 -5.49 -14.25
C ALA A 14 -4.98 -6.13 -14.46
N ASP A 15 -5.25 -6.65 -15.66
CA ASP A 15 -6.54 -7.29 -15.99
C ASP A 15 -6.78 -8.56 -15.16
N ALA A 16 -5.75 -9.38 -14.98
CA ALA A 16 -5.84 -10.60 -14.19
C ALA A 16 -6.08 -10.28 -12.70
N LEU A 17 -5.41 -9.26 -12.18
CA LEU A 17 -5.59 -8.78 -10.80
C LEU A 17 -7.00 -8.22 -10.61
N ALA A 18 -7.48 -7.41 -11.56
CA ALA A 18 -8.83 -6.85 -11.53
C ALA A 18 -9.91 -7.95 -11.53
N ALA A 19 -9.73 -8.99 -12.34
CA ALA A 19 -10.62 -10.16 -12.35
C ALA A 19 -10.61 -10.93 -11.02
N ALA A 20 -9.55 -10.80 -10.21
CA ALA A 20 -9.45 -11.35 -8.87
C ALA A 20 -9.91 -10.37 -7.76
N GLY A 21 -10.46 -9.20 -8.11
CA GLY A 21 -10.89 -8.18 -7.14
C GLY A 21 -9.74 -7.36 -6.53
N ILE A 22 -8.59 -7.31 -7.21
CA ILE A 22 -7.40 -6.60 -6.78
C ILE A 22 -7.13 -5.47 -7.78
N THR A 23 -7.07 -4.22 -7.31
CA THR A 23 -6.74 -3.08 -8.16
C THR A 23 -5.30 -2.63 -7.91
N VAL A 24 -4.59 -2.29 -8.97
CA VAL A 24 -3.29 -1.61 -8.86
C VAL A 24 -3.57 -0.13 -8.89
N GLU A 25 -3.17 0.61 -7.86
CA GLU A 25 -3.31 2.06 -7.94
C GLU A 25 -2.28 2.65 -8.91
N PRO A 26 -2.65 3.70 -9.65
CA PRO A 26 -1.69 4.47 -10.43
C PRO A 26 -0.61 5.06 -9.50
N TYR A 27 0.53 5.42 -10.09
CA TYR A 27 1.63 6.06 -9.37
C TYR A 27 1.16 7.25 -8.52
N VAL A 28 1.35 7.13 -7.20
CA VAL A 28 1.03 8.13 -6.16
C VAL A 28 2.34 8.74 -5.68
N ALA A 29 2.40 10.07 -5.50
CA ALA A 29 3.57 10.70 -4.92
C ALA A 29 3.73 10.24 -3.47
N MET A 30 4.95 9.88 -3.07
CA MET A 30 5.27 9.43 -1.72
C MET A 30 6.56 10.05 -1.21
N THR A 31 6.57 10.48 0.04
CA THR A 31 7.76 11.03 0.69
C THR A 31 7.94 10.43 2.07
N ASN A 32 9.17 10.02 2.38
CA ASN A 32 9.54 9.57 3.73
C ASN A 32 9.99 10.78 4.55
N VAL A 33 9.38 10.97 5.72
CA VAL A 33 9.62 12.12 6.60
C VAL A 33 10.04 11.62 7.99
N ARG A 34 11.02 12.30 8.58
CA ARG A 34 11.42 12.15 9.99
C ARG A 34 10.88 13.32 10.80
N GLY A 35 10.47 13.10 12.05
CA GLY A 35 9.98 14.18 12.91
C GLY A 35 9.09 13.73 14.06
N GLU A 36 8.29 14.65 14.59
CA GLU A 36 7.38 14.38 15.71
C GLU A 36 5.91 14.51 15.28
N PRO A 37 5.10 13.48 15.53
CA PRO A 37 3.68 13.65 15.68
C PRO A 37 3.21 13.01 16.98
N PRO A 38 2.04 13.40 17.48
CA PRO A 38 1.16 12.44 18.11
C PRO A 38 0.35 11.75 17.00
N VAL A 39 0.78 10.57 16.56
CA VAL A 39 -0.12 9.54 16.01
C VAL A 39 0.14 8.24 16.76
N ALA A 40 -0.93 7.51 17.08
CA ALA A 40 -0.79 6.21 17.74
C ALA A 40 0.06 5.28 16.88
N ALA A 41 0.94 4.48 17.49
CA ALA A 41 1.75 3.53 16.74
C ALA A 41 0.87 2.60 15.91
N ASN A 42 1.34 2.23 14.71
CA ASN A 42 0.60 1.36 13.78
C ASN A 42 -0.77 1.94 13.34
N THR A 43 -0.86 3.25 13.19
CA THR A 43 -2.04 3.91 12.61
C THR A 43 -1.68 4.78 11.41
N TRP A 44 -2.66 5.02 10.56
CA TRP A 44 -2.58 5.98 9.47
C TRP A 44 -3.74 6.96 9.57
N ALA A 45 -3.57 8.15 9.00
CA ALA A 45 -4.60 9.17 8.94
C ALA A 45 -4.64 9.81 7.56
N ASP A 46 -5.82 10.25 7.14
CA ASP A 46 -5.96 11.12 5.98
C ASP A 46 -5.30 12.48 6.28
N VAL A 47 -4.63 13.01 5.27
CA VAL A 47 -4.09 14.37 5.22
C VAL A 47 -4.52 15.02 3.91
N ASP A 48 -4.31 16.33 3.77
CA ASP A 48 -4.66 17.03 2.53
C ASP A 48 -4.04 16.34 1.31
N GLY A 49 -4.89 15.84 0.42
CA GLY A 49 -4.52 15.16 -0.82
C GLY A 49 -3.96 13.74 -0.68
N GLY A 50 -3.91 13.15 0.52
CA GLY A 50 -3.44 11.77 0.68
C GLY A 50 -3.40 11.26 2.11
N ARG A 51 -2.33 10.56 2.50
CA ARG A 51 -2.26 9.81 3.77
C ARG A 51 -0.94 10.05 4.49
N ALA A 52 -0.99 10.06 5.81
CA ALA A 52 0.18 9.91 6.69
C ALA A 52 0.17 8.51 7.31
N ILE A 53 1.19 7.71 7.00
CA ILE A 53 1.27 6.30 7.39
C ILE A 53 2.43 6.11 8.35
N TRP A 54 2.15 5.60 9.56
CA TRP A 54 3.18 5.33 10.56
C TRP A 54 4.13 4.21 10.11
N LEU A 55 5.43 4.49 10.11
CA LEU A 55 6.49 3.51 9.85
C LEU A 55 7.37 3.27 11.09
N GLY A 56 7.42 4.22 12.01
CA GLY A 56 8.23 4.13 13.21
C GLY A 56 7.96 5.29 14.17
N PRO A 57 8.54 5.28 15.38
CA PRO A 57 8.34 6.32 16.37
C PRO A 57 8.66 7.74 15.87
N ASP A 58 9.59 7.84 14.92
CA ASP A 58 10.06 9.07 14.30
C ASP A 58 9.97 9.03 12.75
N GLU A 59 9.20 8.11 12.17
CA GLU A 59 9.17 7.87 10.71
C GLU A 59 7.75 7.72 10.14
N TRP A 60 7.47 8.47 9.06
CA TRP A 60 6.20 8.42 8.32
C TRP A 60 6.41 8.32 6.82
N LEU A 61 5.50 7.60 6.17
CA LEU A 61 5.30 7.70 4.73
C LEU A 61 4.11 8.63 4.47
N LEU A 62 4.38 9.79 3.88
CA LEU A 62 3.35 10.69 3.38
C LEU A 62 3.06 10.33 1.93
N THR A 63 1.78 10.27 1.56
CA THR A 63 1.35 10.07 0.17
C THR A 63 0.53 11.26 -0.29
N SER A 64 0.53 11.55 -1.60
CA SER A 64 -0.33 12.56 -2.22
C SER A 64 -0.78 12.10 -3.61
N ALA A 65 -2.09 12.15 -3.85
CA ALA A 65 -2.69 11.90 -5.16
C ALA A 65 -2.77 13.18 -6.02
N ASP A 66 -2.68 14.34 -5.38
CA ASP A 66 -2.92 15.65 -6.00
C ASP A 66 -1.63 16.41 -6.33
N GLU A 67 -0.49 16.00 -5.76
CA GLU A 67 0.82 16.64 -5.97
C GLU A 67 1.76 15.80 -6.84
N ALA A 68 2.67 16.47 -7.55
CA ALA A 68 3.81 15.81 -8.15
C ALA A 68 4.83 15.41 -7.06
N PRO A 69 5.65 14.36 -7.27
CA PRO A 69 6.68 13.94 -6.31
C PRO A 69 7.59 15.07 -5.83
N GLU A 70 8.05 15.91 -6.75
CA GLU A 70 8.93 17.04 -6.46
C GLU A 70 8.28 18.11 -5.57
N ASP A 71 6.98 18.34 -5.73
CA ASP A 71 6.21 19.31 -4.94
C ASP A 71 6.00 18.77 -3.52
N LEU A 72 5.63 17.49 -3.41
CA LEU A 72 5.47 16.80 -2.13
C LEU A 72 6.78 16.75 -1.35
N GLU A 73 7.89 16.40 -2.01
CA GLU A 73 9.22 16.37 -1.40
C GLU A 73 9.61 17.77 -0.88
N THR A 74 9.41 18.81 -1.70
CA THR A 74 9.71 20.19 -1.33
C THR A 74 8.88 20.65 -0.12
N ARG A 75 7.56 20.37 -0.13
CA ARG A 75 6.64 20.77 0.94
C ARG A 75 6.96 20.10 2.27
N THR A 76 7.36 18.84 2.23
CA THR A 76 7.53 18.02 3.43
C THR A 76 8.97 18.03 3.94
N GLY A 77 9.95 18.41 3.10
CA GLY A 77 11.38 18.34 3.42
C GLY A 77 11.89 16.91 3.60
N GLY A 78 11.12 15.91 3.16
CA GLY A 78 11.50 14.50 3.25
C GLY A 78 12.29 14.02 2.04
N THR A 79 12.33 12.70 1.85
CA THR A 79 12.92 12.05 0.67
C THR A 79 11.85 11.46 -0.24
N ASP A 80 11.85 11.83 -1.52
CA ASP A 80 10.99 11.21 -2.52
C ASP A 80 11.23 9.69 -2.60
N VAL A 81 10.16 8.93 -2.39
CA VAL A 81 10.12 7.47 -2.48
C VAL A 81 8.92 6.99 -3.33
N SER A 82 8.40 7.85 -4.21
CA SER A 82 7.23 7.59 -5.05
C SER A 82 7.40 6.34 -5.93
N ALA A 83 8.60 6.11 -6.47
CA ALA A 83 8.92 4.91 -7.26
C ALA A 83 9.27 3.66 -6.42
N GLN A 84 9.38 3.80 -5.10
CA GLN A 84 9.85 2.72 -4.22
C GLN A 84 8.79 1.63 -4.03
N ARG A 85 7.50 1.99 -4.07
CA ARG A 85 6.38 1.10 -3.76
C ARG A 85 5.32 1.10 -4.84
N ILE A 86 4.64 -0.03 -4.97
CA ILE A 86 3.41 -0.21 -5.75
C ILE A 86 2.28 -0.45 -4.76
N THR A 87 1.15 0.20 -5.00
CA THR A 87 -0.04 0.03 -4.19
C THR A 87 -0.99 -0.95 -4.85
N LEU A 88 -1.40 -1.96 -4.08
CA LEU A 88 -2.47 -2.88 -4.42
C LEU A 88 -3.63 -2.66 -3.46
N ARG A 89 -4.86 -2.53 -3.95
CA ARG A 89 -6.06 -2.51 -3.11
C ARG A 89 -6.82 -3.81 -3.28
N LEU A 90 -7.18 -4.43 -2.17
CA LEU A 90 -7.90 -5.70 -2.12
C LEU A 90 -9.23 -5.46 -1.42
N ALA A 91 -10.31 -5.52 -2.19
CA ALA A 91 -11.67 -5.29 -1.71
C ALA A 91 -12.50 -6.57 -1.74
N GLY A 92 -13.65 -6.53 -1.06
CA GLY A 92 -14.64 -7.60 -1.07
C GLY A 92 -14.44 -8.66 0.01
N ALA A 93 -15.44 -9.54 0.13
CA ALA A 93 -15.59 -10.45 1.26
C ALA A 93 -14.43 -11.45 1.45
N ARG A 94 -13.65 -11.72 0.39
CA ARG A 94 -12.52 -12.67 0.41
C ARG A 94 -11.16 -12.01 0.65
N ALA A 95 -11.06 -10.68 0.66
CA ALA A 95 -9.78 -9.98 0.78
C ALA A 95 -9.00 -10.38 2.03
N ARG A 96 -9.69 -10.49 3.17
CA ARG A 96 -9.07 -10.93 4.43
C ARG A 96 -8.56 -12.36 4.34
N ASP A 97 -9.37 -13.29 3.82
CA ASP A 97 -9.01 -14.71 3.76
C ASP A 97 -7.82 -14.94 2.81
N LEU A 98 -7.78 -14.21 1.69
CA LEU A 98 -6.66 -14.20 0.75
C LEU A 98 -5.37 -13.69 1.42
N LEU A 99 -5.43 -12.56 2.14
CA LEU A 99 -4.28 -12.00 2.85
C LEU A 99 -3.82 -12.91 4.00
N ALA A 100 -4.76 -13.51 4.74
CA ALA A 100 -4.46 -14.41 5.86
C ALA A 100 -3.67 -15.65 5.41
N GLY A 101 -3.83 -16.10 4.16
CA GLY A 101 -3.05 -17.21 3.60
C GLY A 101 -1.55 -16.94 3.48
N GLY A 102 -1.13 -15.67 3.47
CA GLY A 102 0.28 -15.28 3.29
C GLY A 102 0.82 -14.30 4.33
N CYS A 103 -0.03 -13.76 5.20
CA CYS A 103 0.32 -12.74 6.19
C CYS A 103 0.41 -13.35 7.59
N ALA A 104 1.48 -13.02 8.32
CA ALA A 104 1.74 -13.61 9.64
C ALA A 104 0.98 -12.93 10.80
N ILE A 105 0.33 -11.79 10.56
CA ILE A 105 -0.38 -11.04 11.61
C ILE A 105 -1.84 -11.47 11.69
N ASP A 106 -2.46 -11.21 12.83
CA ASP A 106 -3.89 -11.41 13.02
C ASP A 106 -4.70 -10.31 12.30
N LEU A 107 -5.38 -10.68 11.22
CA LEU A 107 -6.24 -9.80 10.43
C LEU A 107 -7.70 -9.80 10.92
N HIS A 108 -7.99 -10.35 12.11
CA HIS A 108 -9.32 -10.28 12.69
C HIS A 108 -9.72 -8.81 12.91
N PRO A 109 -10.96 -8.39 12.59
CA PRO A 109 -11.39 -6.98 12.72
C PRO A 109 -11.31 -6.37 14.13
N ARG A 110 -11.15 -7.22 15.17
CA ARG A 110 -10.92 -6.78 16.56
C ARG A 110 -9.44 -6.47 16.86
N VAL A 111 -8.51 -6.89 16.01
CA VAL A 111 -7.06 -6.71 16.17
C VAL A 111 -6.51 -5.76 15.11
N PHE A 112 -6.98 -5.90 13.87
CA PHE A 112 -6.58 -5.07 12.72
C PHE A 112 -7.82 -4.51 12.01
N GLY A 113 -8.38 -3.45 12.59
CA GLY A 113 -9.51 -2.67 12.10
C GLY A 113 -9.12 -1.39 11.35
N PRO A 114 -10.11 -0.65 10.82
CA PRO A 114 -9.90 0.58 10.04
C PRO A 114 -9.01 1.61 10.76
N GLY A 115 -8.17 2.30 9.99
CA GLY A 115 -7.19 3.27 10.51
C GLY A 115 -5.90 2.65 11.01
N GLN A 116 -5.78 1.32 11.05
CA GLN A 116 -4.54 0.65 11.41
C GLN A 116 -3.65 0.39 10.19
N CYS A 117 -2.34 0.51 10.40
CA CYS A 117 -1.32 0.13 9.43
C CYS A 117 -0.21 -0.67 10.11
N VAL A 118 0.50 -1.48 9.35
CA VAL A 118 1.55 -2.33 9.91
C VAL A 118 2.59 -2.68 8.86
N GLN A 119 3.85 -2.65 9.24
CA GLN A 119 4.93 -3.25 8.47
C GLN A 119 4.98 -4.74 8.76
N THR A 120 4.77 -5.57 7.74
CA THR A 120 4.69 -7.03 7.88
C THR A 120 5.25 -7.74 6.65
N ARG A 121 5.16 -9.07 6.63
CA ARG A 121 5.44 -9.90 5.47
C ARG A 121 4.14 -10.47 4.93
N LEU A 122 3.95 -10.36 3.62
CA LEU A 122 2.91 -11.05 2.86
C LEU A 122 3.58 -11.92 1.82
N ALA A 123 3.37 -13.22 1.90
CA ALA A 123 4.03 -14.20 1.04
C ALA A 123 5.56 -14.00 1.01
N GLN A 124 6.21 -13.81 2.16
CA GLN A 124 7.66 -13.53 2.26
C GLN A 124 8.13 -12.18 1.65
N ALA A 125 7.27 -11.38 1.03
CA ALA A 125 7.58 -10.02 0.61
C ALA A 125 7.32 -9.04 1.75
N ALA A 126 8.23 -8.09 2.00
CA ALA A 126 8.00 -7.01 2.95
C ALA A 126 6.96 -6.02 2.38
N VAL A 127 5.94 -5.73 3.17
CA VAL A 127 4.84 -4.84 2.79
C VAL A 127 4.49 -3.89 3.93
N VAL A 128 3.90 -2.74 3.59
CA VAL A 128 3.09 -1.97 4.54
C VAL A 128 1.64 -2.29 4.22
N LEU A 129 0.93 -2.85 5.19
CA LEU A 129 -0.49 -3.17 5.07
C LEU A 129 -1.29 -2.11 5.82
N LEU A 130 -2.30 -1.53 5.17
CA LEU A 130 -3.26 -0.63 5.79
C LEU A 130 -4.64 -1.29 5.76
N ARG A 131 -5.43 -1.01 6.78
CA ARG A 131 -6.85 -1.32 6.81
C ARG A 131 -7.66 -0.04 6.63
N GLU A 132 -8.45 -0.01 5.57
CA GLU A 132 -9.51 0.97 5.35
C GLU A 132 -10.87 0.37 5.77
N GLU A 133 -11.97 1.12 5.59
CA GLU A 133 -13.31 0.66 5.98
C GLU A 133 -13.70 -0.65 5.26
N ASP A 134 -13.58 -0.69 3.94
CA ASP A 134 -14.06 -1.80 3.11
C ASP A 134 -12.96 -2.60 2.40
N GLU A 135 -11.71 -2.16 2.51
CA GLU A 135 -10.60 -2.79 1.81
C GLU A 135 -9.28 -2.80 2.58
N TYR A 136 -8.33 -3.54 2.04
CA TYR A 136 -6.94 -3.56 2.48
C TYR A 136 -6.06 -2.91 1.42
N VAL A 137 -5.13 -2.08 1.86
CA VAL A 137 -4.15 -1.46 0.97
C VAL A 137 -2.78 -2.05 1.27
N VAL A 138 -2.14 -2.60 0.24
CA VAL A 138 -0.83 -3.23 0.34
C VAL A 138 0.17 -2.38 -0.43
N LEU A 139 1.13 -1.80 0.29
CA LEU A 139 2.28 -1.13 -0.30
C LEU A 139 3.45 -2.11 -0.33
N VAL A 140 3.78 -2.61 -1.51
CA VAL A 140 4.90 -3.53 -1.73
C VAL A 140 6.03 -2.83 -2.46
N ARG A 141 7.29 -3.15 -2.15
CA ARG A 141 8.41 -2.62 -2.94
C ARG A 141 8.24 -2.97 -4.43
N SER A 142 8.53 -2.01 -5.31
CA SER A 142 8.34 -2.17 -6.76
C SER A 142 9.06 -3.39 -7.34
N SER A 143 10.26 -3.70 -6.85
CA SER A 143 11.02 -4.89 -7.27
C SER A 143 10.38 -6.23 -6.85
N PHE A 144 9.52 -6.24 -5.84
CA PHE A 144 8.80 -7.43 -5.36
C PHE A 144 7.35 -7.48 -5.85
N ALA A 145 6.86 -6.42 -6.51
CA ALA A 145 5.47 -6.32 -6.92
C ALA A 145 5.04 -7.48 -7.82
N GLY A 146 5.84 -7.80 -8.85
CA GLY A 146 5.52 -8.91 -9.78
C GLY A 146 5.40 -10.25 -9.06
N TYR A 147 6.33 -10.54 -8.16
CA TYR A 147 6.29 -11.75 -7.33
C TYR A 147 5.02 -11.81 -6.46
N LEU A 148 4.70 -10.72 -5.76
CA LEU A 148 3.52 -10.68 -4.89
C LEU A 148 2.23 -10.81 -5.71
N ALA A 149 2.16 -10.18 -6.90
CA ALA A 149 1.02 -10.29 -7.79
C ALA A 149 0.81 -11.73 -8.28
N ASP A 150 1.88 -12.43 -8.67
CA ASP A 150 1.81 -13.84 -9.09
C ASP A 150 1.29 -14.72 -7.94
N TRP A 151 1.76 -14.50 -6.72
CA TRP A 151 1.26 -15.20 -5.53
C TRP A 151 -0.22 -14.90 -5.23
N LEU A 152 -0.63 -13.62 -5.32
CA LEU A 152 -2.02 -13.22 -5.10
C LEU A 152 -2.98 -13.84 -6.12
N LEU A 153 -2.58 -13.89 -7.39
CA LEU A 153 -3.37 -14.50 -8.46
C LEU A 153 -3.53 -16.01 -8.29
N ASP A 154 -2.47 -16.69 -7.85
CA ASP A 154 -2.49 -18.12 -7.52
C ASP A 154 -3.40 -18.39 -6.32
N ALA A 155 -3.22 -17.66 -5.22
CA ALA A 155 -4.03 -17.82 -4.02
C ALA A 155 -5.51 -17.44 -4.24
N ALA A 156 -5.79 -16.47 -5.11
CA ALA A 156 -7.17 -16.12 -5.47
C ALA A 156 -7.87 -17.21 -6.30
N ALA A 157 -7.12 -18.12 -6.95
CA ALA A 157 -7.71 -19.21 -7.72
C ALA A 157 -8.44 -20.23 -6.85
N GLU A 158 -8.11 -20.33 -5.55
CA GLU A 158 -8.81 -21.18 -4.58
C GLU A 158 -10.28 -20.75 -4.35
N TYR A 159 -10.62 -19.52 -4.70
CA TYR A 159 -11.91 -18.90 -4.40
C TYR A 159 -12.75 -18.58 -5.65
N ARG A 160 -12.39 -19.17 -6.80
CA ARG A 160 -13.17 -19.08 -8.04
C ARG A 160 -14.25 -20.14 -8.13
#